data_AF-A0A662VP17-F1
#
_entry.id   AF-A0A662VP17-F1
#
_cell.length_a   1.000
_cell.length_b   1.000
_cell.length_c   1.000
_cell.angle_alpha   90.00
_cell.angle_beta   90.00
_cell.angle_gamma   90.00
#
_symmetry.space_group_name_H-M   'P 1'
#
loop_
_entity.id
_entity.type
_entity.pdbx_description
1 polymer ?
#
loop_
_entity_poly.entity_id
_entity_poly.type
_entity_poly.pdbx_seq_one_letter_code
_entity_poly.pdbx_strand_id
1 'polypeptide(L)'
;MKTAFAATLIFATALPLLPVHQADAELSQQDREWISTLIDRMLEPIKLDIAEMRGEIKALRAEMVTKDDIIAVQREVSSKFVAIIAALIVFWATLLAAIITIPYLYGRADRERVRQLEADVRELIKLRAEVETLKAIRKAEEIRREKARKLAEEKPEFEEAFKAVGLI
;
A
#
# COMPACT_ATOMS: atom_id res chain seq x y z
N MET A 1 -6.19 14.78 45.88
CA MET A 1 -6.63 15.79 46.85
C MET A 1 -6.46 15.31 48.29
N LYS A 2 -5.22 14.97 48.72
CA LYS A 2 -4.94 14.57 50.12
C LYS A 2 -3.75 15.31 50.74
N THR A 3 -3.03 16.13 49.97
CA THR A 3 -1.87 16.90 50.45
C THR A 3 -2.20 18.33 50.86
N ALA A 4 -3.36 18.86 50.46
CA ALA A 4 -3.79 20.22 50.82
C ALA A 4 -4.37 20.34 52.24
N PHE A 5 -4.72 19.23 52.90
CA PHE A 5 -5.28 19.24 54.25
C PHE A 5 -4.24 19.07 55.38
N ALA A 6 -3.01 18.66 55.05
CA ALA A 6 -1.95 18.50 56.05
C ALA A 6 -1.27 19.83 56.42
N ALA A 7 -1.13 20.75 55.45
CA ALA A 7 -0.52 22.06 55.69
C ALA A 7 -1.40 23.00 56.52
N THR A 8 -2.73 22.88 56.42
CA THR A 8 -3.68 23.73 57.17
C THR A 8 -3.81 23.33 58.64
N LEU A 9 -3.47 22.09 59.00
CA LEU A 9 -3.64 21.57 60.36
C LEU A 9 -2.41 21.80 61.25
N ILE A 10 -1.23 21.95 60.65
CA ILE A 10 0.02 22.30 61.38
C ILE A 10 0.03 23.78 61.78
N PHE A 11 -0.56 24.66 60.97
CA PHE A 11 -0.63 26.09 61.31
C PHE A 11 -1.67 26.42 62.39
N ALA A 12 -2.69 25.56 62.57
CA ALA A 12 -3.80 25.80 63.50
C ALA A 12 -3.58 25.24 64.92
N THR A 13 -2.56 24.40 65.14
CA THR A 13 -2.35 23.69 66.42
C THR A 13 -1.09 24.10 67.19
N ALA A 14 -0.22 24.91 66.60
CA ALA A 14 0.98 25.43 67.26
C ALA A 14 0.80 26.83 67.88
N LEU A 15 -0.42 27.36 67.92
CA LEU A 15 -0.72 28.67 68.50
C LEU A 15 -1.65 28.57 69.72
N PRO A 16 -1.16 27.98 70.83
CA PRO A 16 -1.48 28.57 72.12
C PRO A 16 -0.24 28.69 73.01
N LEU A 17 -0.13 29.84 73.70
CA LEU A 17 0.72 30.09 74.87
C LEU A 17 2.19 30.43 74.57
N LEU A 18 2.43 31.59 73.96
CA LEU A 18 3.54 32.43 74.42
C LEU A 18 2.93 33.72 74.99
N PRO A 19 3.17 34.05 76.28
CA PRO A 19 2.80 35.35 76.80
C PRO A 19 3.57 36.40 75.99
N VAL A 20 2.84 37.20 75.22
CA VAL A 20 3.38 38.45 74.67
C VAL A 20 3.62 39.37 75.86
N HIS A 21 4.79 39.23 76.48
CA HIS A 21 5.41 40.36 77.15
C HIS A 21 5.63 41.41 76.05
N GLN A 22 4.82 42.47 76.07
CA GLN A 22 5.14 43.72 75.41
C GLN A 22 6.36 44.30 76.13
N ALA A 23 7.55 43.82 75.74
CA ALA A 23 8.74 44.61 75.88
C ALA A 23 8.73 45.58 74.70
N ASP A 24 8.26 46.81 74.93
CA ASP A 24 8.59 47.95 74.09
C ASP A 24 10.11 48.21 74.22
N ALA A 25 10.91 47.38 73.57
CA ALA A 25 12.29 47.69 73.25
C ALA A 25 12.23 48.59 72.02
N GLU A 26 12.33 49.90 72.23
CA GLU A 26 12.61 50.83 71.13
C GLU A 26 13.91 50.37 70.46
N LEU A 27 13.81 49.71 69.30
CA LEU A 27 14.99 49.37 68.50
C LEU A 27 15.76 50.67 68.23
N SER A 28 17.01 50.70 68.67
CA SER A 28 17.95 51.76 68.38
C SER A 28 18.01 51.99 66.87
N GLN A 29 18.25 53.23 66.43
CA GLN A 29 18.48 53.52 65.01
C GLN A 29 19.56 52.61 64.41
N GLN A 30 20.57 52.25 65.22
CA GLN A 30 21.64 51.33 64.84
C GLN A 30 21.13 49.91 64.55
N ASP A 31 20.16 49.40 65.32
CA ASP A 31 19.59 48.07 65.10
C ASP A 31 18.74 48.04 63.83
N ARG A 32 18.04 49.14 63.53
CA ARG A 32 17.26 49.27 62.29
C ARG A 32 18.16 49.33 61.05
N GLU A 33 19.26 50.07 61.12
CA GLU A 33 20.26 50.12 60.04
C GLU A 33 20.94 48.76 59.83
N TRP A 34 21.29 48.07 60.92
CA TRP A 34 21.87 46.73 60.84
C TRP A 34 20.89 45.73 60.21
N ILE A 35 19.62 45.73 60.62
CA ILE A 35 18.57 44.89 60.03
C ILE A 35 18.35 45.25 58.55
N SER A 36 18.29 46.53 58.19
CA SER A 36 18.15 46.95 56.78
C SER A 36 19.31 46.44 55.93
N THR A 37 20.55 46.59 56.43
CA THR A 37 21.75 46.13 55.73
C THR A 37 21.76 44.61 55.58
N LEU A 38 21.30 43.89 56.60
CA LEU A 38 21.20 42.43 56.57
C LEU A 38 20.12 41.96 55.58
N ILE A 39 18.97 42.65 55.57
CA ILE A 39 17.88 42.41 54.62
C ILE A 39 18.35 42.68 53.18
N ASP A 40 19.03 43.79 52.92
CA ASP A 40 19.54 44.12 51.59
C ASP A 40 20.57 43.08 51.12
N ARG A 41 21.49 42.67 52.00
CA ARG A 41 22.49 41.65 51.71
C ARG A 41 21.87 40.27 51.44
N MET A 42 20.74 39.96 52.07
CA MET A 42 19.99 38.71 51.81
C MET A 42 19.11 38.80 50.57
N LEU A 43 18.58 39.98 50.23
CA LEU A 43 17.73 40.20 49.07
C LEU A 43 18.53 40.33 47.77
N GLU A 44 19.77 40.80 47.82
CA GLU A 44 20.64 40.96 46.65
C GLU A 44 20.89 39.65 45.88
N PRO A 45 21.29 38.52 46.50
CA PRO A 45 21.44 37.25 45.78
C PRO A 45 20.10 36.76 45.22
N ILE A 46 19.00 36.91 45.96
CA ILE A 46 17.66 36.50 45.50
C ILE A 46 17.23 37.30 44.26
N LYS A 47 17.53 38.60 44.20
CA LYS A 47 17.25 39.44 43.03
C LYS A 47 18.06 38.98 41.81
N LEU A 48 19.31 38.57 42.02
CA LEU A 48 20.18 38.06 40.96
C LEU A 48 19.66 36.73 40.43
N ASP A 49 19.31 35.79 41.31
CA ASP A 49 18.72 34.49 40.95
C ASP A 49 17.41 34.66 40.17
N ILE A 50 16.54 35.60 40.57
CA ILE A 50 15.29 35.89 39.85
C ILE A 50 15.57 36.44 38.44
N ALA A 51 16.62 37.26 38.29
CA ALA A 51 17.01 37.81 36.99
C ALA A 51 17.56 36.71 36.07
N GLU A 52 18.38 35.81 36.61
CA GLU A 52 18.92 34.64 35.89
C GLU A 52 17.81 33.69 35.46
N MET A 53 16.93 33.28 36.39
CA MET A 53 15.76 32.45 36.08
C MET A 53 14.85 33.09 35.02
N ARG A 54 14.67 34.42 35.04
CA ARG A 54 13.91 35.11 33.98
C ARG A 54 14.60 35.05 32.63
N GLY A 55 15.94 35.08 32.59
CA GLY A 55 16.73 34.88 31.39
C GLY A 55 16.56 33.47 30.83
N GLU A 56 16.70 32.46 31.69
CA GLU A 56 16.52 31.05 31.33
C GLU A 56 15.10 30.74 30.84
N ILE A 57 14.07 31.27 31.52
CA ILE A 57 12.66 31.11 31.09
C ILE A 57 12.42 31.74 29.71
N LYS A 58 13.08 32.86 29.38
CA LYS A 58 12.97 33.47 28.05
C LYS A 58 13.69 32.64 26.99
N ALA A 59 14.86 32.09 27.30
CA ALA A 59 15.59 31.19 26.40
C ALA A 59 14.78 29.91 26.14
N LEU A 60 14.26 29.27 27.19
CA LEU A 60 13.36 28.13 27.10
C LEU A 60 12.12 28.42 26.24
N ARG A 61 11.49 29.59 26.42
CA ARG A 61 10.34 29.99 25.60
C ARG A 61 10.70 30.20 24.12
N ALA A 62 11.93 30.60 23.82
CA ALA A 62 12.41 30.76 22.44
C ALA A 62 12.72 29.41 21.78
N GLU A 63 13.19 28.42 22.55
CA GLU A 63 13.45 27.05 22.06
C GLU A 63 12.21 26.16 22.02
N MET A 64 11.11 26.56 22.66
CA MET A 64 9.86 25.82 22.60
C MET A 64 9.26 25.89 21.19
N VAL A 65 9.01 24.70 20.62
CA VAL A 65 8.18 24.54 19.42
C VAL A 65 6.84 25.23 19.66
N THR A 66 6.54 26.24 18.85
CA THR A 66 5.32 27.00 18.99
C THR A 66 4.13 26.23 18.41
N LYS A 67 2.91 26.59 18.82
CA LYS A 67 1.70 25.99 18.23
C LYS A 67 1.65 26.16 16.71
N ASP A 68 2.22 27.26 16.21
CA ASP A 68 2.24 27.56 14.78
C ASP A 68 3.17 26.61 14.01
N ASP A 69 4.31 26.23 14.59
CA ASP A 69 5.22 25.24 14.01
C ASP A 69 4.55 23.87 13.89
N ILE A 70 3.80 23.47 14.92
CA ILE A 70 3.03 22.22 14.92
C ILE A 70 1.95 22.24 13.83
N ILE A 71 1.24 23.37 13.70
CA ILE A 71 0.21 23.55 12.67
C ILE A 71 0.82 23.54 11.26
N ALA A 72 1.98 24.15 11.07
CA ALA A 72 2.69 24.16 9.80
C ALA A 72 3.08 22.73 9.37
N VAL A 73 3.69 21.97 10.28
CA VAL A 73 4.03 20.55 10.04
C VAL A 73 2.77 19.73 9.76
N GLN A 74 1.70 19.92 10.52
CA GLN A 74 0.45 19.20 10.32
C GLN A 74 -0.15 19.47 8.93
N ARG A 75 -0.13 20.73 8.48
CA ARG A 75 -0.61 21.11 7.13
C ARG A 75 0.25 20.51 6.03
N GLU A 76 1.57 20.57 6.18
CA GLU A 76 2.49 20.01 5.19
C GLU A 76 2.32 18.48 5.08
N VAL A 77 2.25 17.80 6.22
CA VAL A 77 2.02 16.35 6.28
C VAL A 77 0.66 16.00 5.67
N SER A 78 -0.40 16.73 6.03
CA SER A 78 -1.74 16.54 5.46
C SER A 78 -1.76 16.73 3.94
N SER A 79 -1.10 17.77 3.43
CA SER A 79 -0.98 18.01 1.98
C SER A 79 -0.26 16.88 1.26
N LYS A 80 0.82 16.36 1.83
CA LYS A 80 1.57 15.21 1.29
C LYS A 80 0.71 13.95 1.26
N PHE A 81 -0.07 13.69 2.31
CA PHE A 81 -1.00 12.56 2.34
C PHE A 81 -2.08 12.67 1.25
N VAL A 82 -2.66 13.86 1.05
CA VAL A 82 -3.65 14.08 -0.01
C VAL A 82 -3.02 13.83 -1.40
N ALA A 83 -1.80 14.30 -1.63
CA ALA A 83 -1.10 14.06 -2.89
C ALA A 83 -0.82 12.57 -3.13
N ILE A 84 -0.41 11.83 -2.10
CA ILE A 84 -0.19 10.37 -2.18
C ILE A 84 -1.50 9.65 -2.50
N ILE A 85 -2.60 10.00 -1.83
CA ILE A 85 -3.93 9.40 -2.09
C ILE A 85 -4.36 9.67 -3.52
N ALA A 86 -4.20 10.90 -4.02
CA ALA A 86 -4.54 11.25 -5.39
C ALA A 86 -3.70 10.45 -6.40
N ALA A 87 -2.38 10.34 -6.19
CA ALA A 87 -1.50 9.54 -7.02
C ALA A 87 -1.90 8.05 -7.02
N LEU A 88 -2.27 7.52 -5.85
CA LEU A 88 -2.71 6.14 -5.71
C LEU A 88 -4.03 5.87 -6.46
N ILE A 89 -4.98 6.81 -6.41
CA ILE A 89 -6.23 6.72 -7.17
C ILE A 89 -5.96 6.69 -8.67
N VAL A 90 -5.10 7.59 -9.17
CA VAL A 90 -4.74 7.63 -10.60
C VAL A 90 -4.04 6.34 -11.03
N PHE A 91 -3.14 5.82 -10.19
CA PHE A 91 -2.46 4.55 -10.44
C PHE A 91 -3.47 3.40 -10.57
N TRP A 92 -4.38 3.25 -9.60
CA TRP A 92 -5.41 2.20 -9.64
C TRP A 92 -6.38 2.35 -10.80
N ALA A 93 -6.81 3.58 -11.12
CA ALA A 93 -7.66 3.84 -12.27
C ALA A 93 -6.98 3.39 -13.59
N THR A 94 -5.68 3.67 -13.72
CA THR A 94 -4.88 3.24 -14.88
C THR A 94 -4.76 1.72 -14.94
N LEU A 95 -4.52 1.07 -13.79
CA LEU A 95 -4.39 -0.39 -13.69
C LEU A 95 -5.69 -1.09 -14.08
N LEU A 96 -6.84 -0.60 -13.59
CA LEU A 96 -8.17 -1.10 -13.97
C LEU A 96 -8.45 -0.85 -15.46
N ALA A 97 -8.14 0.33 -15.97
CA ALA A 97 -8.29 0.64 -17.40
C ALA A 97 -7.45 -0.31 -18.27
N ALA A 98 -6.22 -0.64 -17.87
CA ALA A 98 -5.36 -1.58 -18.58
C ALA A 98 -5.95 -3.00 -18.57
N ILE A 99 -6.45 -3.47 -17.43
CA ILE A 99 -7.08 -4.80 -17.30
C ILE A 99 -8.29 -4.93 -18.24
N ILE A 100 -9.07 -3.87 -18.44
CA ILE A 100 -10.24 -3.90 -19.34
C ILE A 100 -9.82 -3.70 -20.79
N THR A 101 -8.94 -2.72 -21.03
CA THR A 101 -8.60 -2.24 -22.38
C THR A 101 -7.68 -3.21 -23.12
N ILE A 102 -6.67 -3.79 -22.45
CA ILE A 102 -5.71 -4.69 -23.10
C ILE A 102 -6.42 -5.93 -23.67
N PRO A 103 -7.25 -6.69 -22.92
CA PRO A 103 -8.01 -7.81 -23.48
C PRO A 103 -9.04 -7.36 -24.52
N TYR A 104 -9.62 -6.17 -24.40
CA TYR A 104 -10.54 -5.65 -25.41
C TYR A 104 -9.83 -5.38 -26.75
N LEU A 105 -8.64 -4.78 -26.70
CA LEU A 105 -7.82 -4.48 -27.88
C LEU A 105 -7.20 -5.76 -28.48
N TYR A 106 -6.59 -6.61 -27.66
CA TYR A 106 -6.00 -7.88 -28.11
C TYR A 106 -7.06 -8.90 -28.53
N GLY A 107 -8.13 -9.04 -27.75
CA GLY A 107 -9.22 -9.98 -28.02
C GLY A 107 -10.06 -9.62 -29.26
N ARG A 108 -9.93 -8.42 -29.83
CA ARG A 108 -10.53 -8.12 -31.15
C ARG A 108 -9.71 -8.75 -32.28
N ALA A 109 -8.39 -8.61 -32.24
CA ALA A 109 -7.50 -9.21 -33.25
C ALA A 109 -7.48 -10.74 -33.16
N ASP A 110 -7.57 -11.27 -31.94
CA ASP A 110 -7.52 -12.72 -31.71
C ASP A 110 -8.83 -13.42 -32.11
N ARG A 111 -9.99 -12.75 -31.96
CA ARG A 111 -11.28 -13.29 -32.42
C ARG A 111 -11.34 -13.55 -33.92
N GLU A 112 -10.70 -12.71 -34.72
CA GLU A 112 -10.65 -12.90 -36.17
C GLU A 112 -9.69 -14.03 -36.55
N ARG A 113 -8.54 -14.14 -35.89
CA ARG A 113 -7.62 -15.27 -36.04
C ARG A 113 -8.26 -16.59 -35.65
N VAL A 114 -9.01 -16.62 -34.55
CA VAL A 114 -9.75 -17.81 -34.10
C VAL A 114 -10.80 -18.21 -35.13
N ARG A 115 -11.53 -17.25 -35.71
CA ARG A 115 -12.49 -17.56 -36.80
C ARG A 115 -11.83 -18.15 -38.03
N GLN A 116 -10.68 -17.62 -38.44
CA GLN A 116 -9.90 -18.18 -39.56
C GLN A 116 -9.43 -19.59 -39.24
N LEU A 117 -8.84 -19.80 -38.07
CA LEU A 117 -8.43 -21.13 -37.61
C LEU A 117 -9.61 -22.12 -37.58
N GLU A 118 -10.79 -21.72 -37.09
CA GLU A 118 -11.97 -22.57 -37.10
C GLU A 118 -12.47 -22.89 -38.51
N ALA A 119 -12.32 -21.97 -39.46
CA ALA A 119 -12.65 -22.20 -40.86
C ALA A 119 -11.68 -23.21 -41.48
N ASP A 120 -10.37 -23.01 -41.29
CA ASP A 120 -9.32 -23.90 -41.77
C ASP A 120 -9.46 -25.31 -41.19
N VAL A 121 -9.75 -25.43 -39.88
CA VAL A 121 -9.99 -26.71 -39.23
C VAL A 121 -11.22 -27.41 -39.83
N ARG A 122 -12.30 -26.69 -40.13
CA ARG A 122 -13.48 -27.26 -40.79
C ARG A 122 -13.15 -27.77 -42.20
N GLU A 123 -12.33 -27.05 -42.95
CA GLU A 123 -11.89 -27.47 -44.27
C GLU A 123 -11.00 -28.72 -44.21
N LEU A 124 -10.05 -28.75 -43.27
CA LEU A 124 -9.20 -29.91 -43.04
C LEU A 124 -10.00 -31.16 -42.65
N ILE A 125 -11.06 -31.00 -41.84
CA ILE A 125 -11.95 -32.12 -41.49
C ILE A 125 -12.66 -32.66 -42.74
N LYS A 126 -13.13 -31.79 -43.65
CA LYS A 126 -13.75 -32.21 -44.91
C LYS A 126 -12.76 -32.93 -45.82
N LEU A 127 -11.58 -32.35 -46.03
CA LEU A 127 -10.51 -32.96 -46.82
C LEU A 127 -10.09 -34.32 -46.26
N ARG A 128 -10.00 -34.44 -44.93
CA ARG A 128 -9.70 -35.72 -44.27
C ARG A 128 -10.76 -36.77 -44.56
N ALA A 129 -12.05 -36.39 -44.53
CA ALA A 129 -13.15 -37.29 -44.87
C ALA A 129 -13.08 -37.73 -46.35
N GLU A 130 -12.83 -36.78 -47.27
CA GLU A 130 -12.65 -37.09 -48.69
C GLU A 130 -11.47 -38.05 -48.92
N VAL A 131 -10.33 -37.80 -48.28
CA VAL A 131 -9.15 -38.68 -48.36
C VAL A 131 -9.45 -40.07 -47.81
N GLU A 132 -10.20 -40.20 -46.72
CA GLU A 132 -10.62 -41.51 -46.20
C GLU A 132 -11.52 -42.25 -47.20
N THR A 133 -12.46 -41.56 -47.85
CA THR A 133 -13.31 -42.17 -48.89
C THR A 133 -12.50 -42.62 -50.10
N LEU A 134 -11.58 -41.79 -50.60
CA LEU A 134 -10.69 -42.14 -51.72
C LEU A 134 -9.78 -43.31 -51.37
N LYS A 135 -9.28 -43.37 -50.13
CA LYS A 135 -8.47 -44.49 -49.65
C LYS A 135 -9.27 -45.79 -49.59
N ALA A 136 -10.55 -45.74 -49.22
CA ALA A 136 -11.44 -46.89 -49.25
C ALA A 136 -11.70 -47.38 -50.69
N ILE A 137 -11.95 -46.45 -51.62
CA ILE A 137 -12.14 -46.77 -53.05
C ILE A 137 -10.88 -47.42 -53.63
N ARG A 138 -9.70 -46.84 -53.37
CA ARG A 138 -8.42 -47.37 -53.85
C ARG A 138 -8.15 -48.78 -53.34
N LYS A 139 -8.40 -49.05 -52.06
CA LYS A 139 -8.30 -50.41 -51.50
C LYS A 139 -9.26 -51.39 -52.18
N ALA A 140 -10.49 -50.97 -52.46
CA ALA A 140 -11.46 -51.80 -53.16
C ALA A 140 -11.05 -52.09 -54.61
N GLU A 141 -10.38 -51.15 -55.29
CA GLU A 141 -9.78 -51.38 -56.60
C GLU A 141 -8.59 -52.33 -56.55
N GLU A 142 -7.67 -52.16 -55.60
CA GLU A 142 -6.52 -53.06 -55.41
C GLU A 142 -6.98 -54.51 -55.19
N ILE A 143 -8.01 -54.73 -54.35
CA ILE A 143 -8.61 -56.06 -54.14
C ILE A 143 -9.23 -56.60 -55.44
N ARG A 144 -9.91 -55.76 -56.24
CA ARG A 144 -10.47 -56.18 -57.53
C ARG A 144 -9.37 -56.56 -58.53
N ARG A 145 -8.27 -55.79 -58.59
CA ARG A 145 -7.11 -56.10 -59.44
C ARG A 145 -6.41 -57.39 -59.02
N GLU A 146 -6.22 -57.61 -57.72
CA GLU A 146 -5.63 -58.86 -57.21
C GLU A 146 -6.50 -60.08 -57.55
N LYS A 147 -7.83 -59.99 -57.38
CA LYS A 147 -8.75 -61.05 -57.77
C LYS A 147 -8.73 -61.31 -59.28
N ALA A 148 -8.71 -60.26 -60.09
CA ALA A 148 -8.61 -60.37 -61.54
C ALA A 148 -7.31 -61.07 -61.95
N ARG A 149 -6.16 -60.71 -61.35
CA ARG A 149 -4.87 -61.38 -61.60
C ARG A 149 -4.91 -62.86 -61.26
N LYS A 150 -5.43 -63.24 -60.09
CA LYS A 150 -5.58 -64.65 -59.70
C LYS A 150 -6.49 -65.42 -60.65
N LEU A 151 -7.61 -64.82 -61.07
CA LEU A 151 -8.53 -65.43 -62.02
C LEU A 151 -7.94 -65.58 -63.43
N ALA A 152 -7.11 -64.63 -63.87
CA ALA A 152 -6.38 -64.74 -65.13
C ALA A 152 -5.31 -65.84 -65.09
N GLU A 153 -4.63 -66.03 -63.95
CA GLU A 153 -3.68 -67.13 -63.74
C GLU A 153 -4.39 -68.50 -63.73
N GLU A 154 -5.57 -68.61 -63.12
CA GLU A 154 -6.36 -69.85 -63.09
C GLU A 154 -7.07 -70.14 -64.42
N LYS A 155 -7.45 -69.09 -65.17
CA LYS A 155 -8.22 -69.19 -66.42
C LYS A 155 -7.74 -68.15 -67.45
N PRO A 156 -6.80 -68.52 -68.34
CA PRO A 156 -6.19 -67.58 -69.29
C PRO A 156 -7.20 -67.01 -70.31
N GLU A 157 -8.33 -67.67 -70.53
CA GLU A 157 -9.43 -67.18 -71.39
C GLU A 157 -10.01 -65.83 -70.93
N PHE A 158 -9.87 -65.46 -69.64
CA PHE A 158 -10.36 -64.19 -69.10
C PHE A 158 -9.30 -63.08 -69.10
N GLU A 159 -8.06 -63.36 -69.48
CA GLU A 159 -6.97 -62.38 -69.42
C GLU A 159 -7.22 -61.19 -70.36
N GLU A 160 -7.69 -61.43 -71.58
CA GLU A 160 -8.04 -60.38 -72.55
C GLU A 160 -9.22 -59.53 -72.06
N ALA A 161 -10.20 -60.15 -71.39
CA ALA A 161 -11.34 -59.44 -70.81
C ALA A 161 -10.92 -58.55 -69.63
N PHE A 162 -10.00 -59.00 -68.77
CA PHE A 162 -9.49 -58.18 -67.67
C PHE A 162 -8.56 -57.05 -68.13
N LYS A 163 -7.77 -57.25 -69.20
CA LYS A 163 -6.98 -56.21 -69.86
C LYS A 163 -7.86 -55.12 -70.47
N ALA A 164 -8.96 -55.50 -71.14
CA ALA A 164 -9.90 -54.54 -71.74
C ALA A 164 -10.57 -53.62 -70.69
N VAL A 165 -10.75 -54.10 -69.46
CA VAL A 165 -11.36 -53.35 -68.34
C VAL A 165 -10.32 -52.62 -67.47
N GLY A 166 -9.01 -52.76 -67.77
CA GLY A 166 -7.94 -52.06 -67.05
C GLY A 166 -7.68 -52.57 -65.62
N LEU A 167 -8.05 -53.83 -65.35
CA LEU A 167 -7.83 -54.49 -64.06
C LEU A 167 -6.45 -55.16 -63.96
N ILE A 168 -5.83 -55.45 -65.11
CA ILE A 168 -4.47 -56.02 -65.27
C ILE A 168 -3.81 -55.28 -66.43
#